data_AF-A0AAV2L6U1-F1
#
_entry.id   AF-A0AAV2L6U1-F1
#
_cell.length_a   1.000
_cell.length_b   1.000
_cell.length_c   1.000
_cell.angle_alpha   90.00
_cell.angle_beta   90.00
_cell.angle_gamma   90.00
#
_symmetry.space_group_name_H-M   'P 1'
#
loop_
_entity.id
_entity.type
_entity.pdbx_description
1 polymer ?
#
loop_
_entity_poly.entity_id
_entity_poly.type
_entity_poly.pdbx_seq_one_letter_code
_entity_poly.pdbx_strand_id
1 'polypeptide(L)'
;MGSERQEMRKRQMQVHQEAATSVLQVRHRMGNTPTNASNACCFCWCCCCSCSCLTVRSEDETIQGSERRPDTTNNCEESPKPTLEEARSWSVSFEKLMKSASGRCCFRQYLRTEFSEENMMFWLACEELKKETNKTVVEEKVRQIYEDFISILSPKEVSLDSHVRDVINRNMLEPTSHTFDDAQQQIYTLMQRDSYPRFTNSTEYMDLLESLEKAPEP
;
A
#
# COMPACT_ATOMS: atom_id res chain seq x y z
N MET A 1 -11.01 -10.66 31.50
CA MET A 1 -9.91 -10.23 30.62
C MET A 1 -10.36 -9.72 29.23
N GLY A 2 -11.55 -10.07 28.71
CA GLY A 2 -12.03 -9.53 27.41
C GLY A 2 -12.51 -8.08 27.41
N SER A 3 -12.94 -7.56 28.57
CA SER A 3 -13.52 -6.20 28.69
C SER A 3 -12.47 -5.08 28.59
N GLU A 4 -11.29 -5.26 29.20
CA GLU A 4 -10.21 -4.26 29.18
C GLU A 4 -9.63 -4.05 27.78
N ARG A 5 -9.56 -5.11 26.95
CA ARG A 5 -9.09 -5.01 25.56
C ARG A 5 -10.07 -4.24 24.68
N GLN A 6 -11.37 -4.40 24.91
CA GLN A 6 -12.41 -3.64 24.19
C GLN A 6 -12.45 -2.19 24.65
N GLU A 7 -12.23 -1.92 25.94
CA GLU A 7 -12.20 -0.56 26.48
C GLU A 7 -10.94 0.21 26.03
N MET A 8 -9.78 -0.45 25.97
CA MET A 8 -8.57 0.12 25.37
C MET A 8 -8.77 0.45 23.89
N ARG A 9 -9.43 -0.43 23.11
CA ARG A 9 -9.78 -0.14 21.72
C ARG A 9 -10.71 1.06 21.58
N LYS A 10 -11.71 1.20 22.47
CA LYS A 10 -12.62 2.37 22.48
C LYS A 10 -11.89 3.67 22.82
N ARG A 11 -11.00 3.64 23.82
CA ARG A 11 -10.18 4.81 24.20
C ARG A 11 -9.20 5.20 23.09
N GLN A 12 -8.56 4.22 22.45
CA GLN A 12 -7.70 4.46 21.27
C GLN A 12 -8.50 5.05 20.10
N MET A 13 -9.70 4.53 19.81
CA MET A 13 -10.59 5.09 18.80
C MET A 13 -10.99 6.54 19.11
N GLN A 14 -11.24 6.87 20.37
CA GLN A 14 -11.61 8.22 20.79
C GLN A 14 -10.45 9.22 20.63
N VAL A 15 -9.24 8.84 21.05
CA VAL A 15 -8.03 9.66 20.88
C VAL A 15 -7.68 9.84 19.39
N HIS A 16 -7.84 8.79 18.58
CA HIS A 16 -7.65 8.88 17.13
C HIS A 16 -8.70 9.77 16.45
N GLN A 17 -9.95 9.74 16.92
CA GLN A 17 -10.99 10.60 16.39
C GLN A 17 -10.70 12.08 16.72
N GLU A 18 -10.18 12.39 17.89
CA GLU A 18 -9.72 13.74 18.26
C GLU A 18 -8.54 14.21 17.39
N ALA A 19 -7.57 13.33 17.12
CA ALA A 19 -6.46 13.62 16.21
C ALA A 19 -6.93 13.87 14.77
N ALA A 20 -7.84 13.05 14.24
CA ALA A 20 -8.44 13.24 12.92
C ALA A 20 -9.29 14.53 12.86
N THR A 21 -9.97 14.88 13.95
CA THR A 21 -10.76 16.12 14.03
C THR A 21 -9.84 17.35 14.05
N SER A 22 -8.68 17.27 14.70
CA SER A 22 -7.64 18.31 14.65
C SER A 22 -7.14 18.53 13.22
N VAL A 23 -6.89 17.45 12.47
CA VAL A 23 -6.50 17.51 11.04
C VAL A 23 -7.60 18.17 10.18
N LEU A 24 -8.88 17.87 10.46
CA LEU A 24 -10.00 18.51 9.76
C LEU A 24 -10.17 20.00 10.11
N GLN A 25 -9.85 20.42 11.33
CA GLN A 25 -9.94 21.82 11.74
C GLN A 25 -8.85 22.70 11.09
N VAL A 26 -7.67 22.14 10.79
CA VAL A 26 -6.61 22.86 10.03
C VAL A 26 -7.08 23.23 8.62
N ARG A 27 -7.94 22.42 7.99
CA ARG A 27 -8.55 22.75 6.67
C ARG A 27 -9.34 24.06 6.66
N HIS A 28 -9.93 24.47 7.78
CA HIS A 28 -10.74 25.69 7.85
C HIS A 28 -9.91 26.98 8.02
N ARG A 29 -8.60 26.89 8.28
CA ARG A 29 -7.76 28.05 8.58
C ARG A 29 -7.03 28.64 7.36
N MET A 30 -7.09 27.98 6.21
CA MET A 30 -6.51 28.47 4.96
C MET A 30 -7.60 28.71 3.89
N GLY A 31 -8.05 29.96 3.81
CA GLY A 31 -8.48 30.60 2.56
C GLY A 31 -9.76 30.10 1.88
N ASN A 32 -10.89 30.66 2.30
CA ASN A 32 -12.12 30.77 1.50
C ASN A 32 -11.88 31.67 0.27
N THR A 33 -11.98 31.12 -0.94
CA THR A 33 -12.34 31.87 -2.15
C THR A 33 -13.42 31.10 -2.91
N PRO A 34 -14.61 31.69 -3.17
CA PRO A 34 -15.66 31.00 -3.87
C PRO A 34 -15.50 31.20 -5.38
N THR A 35 -15.23 30.13 -6.12
CA THR A 35 -15.50 30.08 -7.56
C THR A 35 -16.52 28.99 -7.85
N ASN A 36 -17.64 29.46 -8.40
CA ASN A 36 -18.75 28.69 -8.92
C ASN A 36 -18.26 27.74 -10.03
N ALA A 37 -18.36 26.44 -9.82
CA ALA A 37 -18.47 25.46 -10.89
C ALA A 37 -19.13 24.19 -10.33
N SER A 38 -20.43 24.09 -10.61
CA SER A 38 -21.23 22.87 -10.48
C SER A 38 -20.64 21.73 -11.32
N ASN A 39 -20.22 20.65 -10.66
CA ASN A 39 -20.40 19.24 -11.06
C ASN A 39 -19.43 18.36 -10.26
N ALA A 40 -19.88 17.76 -9.17
CA ALA A 40 -19.19 16.65 -8.54
C ALA A 40 -20.24 15.62 -8.06
N CYS A 41 -20.38 14.59 -8.88
CA CYS A 41 -21.23 13.43 -8.65
C CYS A 41 -20.55 12.51 -7.61
N CYS A 42 -21.32 12.07 -6.61
CA CYS A 42 -21.22 10.80 -5.87
C CYS A 42 -19.84 10.31 -5.38
N PHE A 43 -19.58 10.55 -4.07
CA PHE A 43 -18.74 9.66 -3.26
C PHE A 43 -19.44 8.30 -3.09
N CYS A 44 -19.12 7.34 -3.96
CA CYS A 44 -19.41 5.93 -3.74
C CYS A 44 -18.14 5.14 -4.05
N TRP A 45 -17.27 4.97 -3.05
CA TRP A 45 -16.13 4.06 -3.13
C TRP A 45 -16.54 2.65 -2.69
N CYS A 46 -17.61 2.15 -3.30
CA CYS A 46 -17.86 0.72 -3.38
C CYS A 46 -17.22 0.25 -4.68
N CYS A 47 -16.06 -0.41 -4.59
CA CYS A 47 -15.50 -1.10 -5.76
C CYS A 47 -14.89 -2.44 -5.34
N CYS A 48 -15.78 -3.36 -4.96
CA CYS A 48 -15.63 -4.73 -5.42
C CYS A 48 -16.05 -4.76 -6.90
N CYS A 49 -15.12 -5.13 -7.76
CA CYS A 49 -15.27 -5.88 -9.01
C CYS A 49 -16.45 -5.56 -9.97
N SER A 50 -16.08 -5.11 -11.16
CA SER A 50 -16.80 -5.24 -12.46
C SER A 50 -18.19 -4.61 -12.58
N CYS A 51 -18.24 -3.37 -13.08
CA CYS A 51 -19.38 -2.87 -13.82
C CYS A 51 -18.93 -1.93 -14.94
N SER A 52 -18.70 -2.50 -16.12
CA SER A 52 -18.78 -1.73 -17.37
C SER A 52 -20.25 -1.52 -17.71
N CYS A 53 -20.74 -0.33 -17.37
CA CYS A 53 -21.62 0.54 -18.14
C CYS A 53 -22.94 0.01 -18.76
N LEU A 54 -23.97 0.85 -18.56
CA LEU A 54 -24.98 1.31 -19.53
C LEU A 54 -26.41 0.71 -19.47
N THR A 55 -27.35 1.62 -19.24
CA THR A 55 -28.72 1.66 -19.77
C THR A 55 -29.65 0.45 -19.53
N VAL A 56 -30.66 0.68 -18.69
CA VAL A 56 -31.90 -0.08 -18.71
C VAL A 56 -32.58 0.11 -20.07
N ARG A 57 -32.59 -0.94 -20.91
CA ARG A 57 -33.75 -1.30 -21.72
C ARG A 57 -33.91 -2.83 -21.73
N SER A 58 -35.16 -3.22 -21.58
CA SER A 58 -35.72 -4.56 -21.46
C SER A 58 -35.54 -5.42 -22.72
N GLU A 59 -35.29 -6.71 -22.54
CA GLU A 59 -36.07 -7.88 -23.01
C GLU A 59 -35.20 -9.14 -23.24
N ASP A 60 -35.91 -10.27 -23.30
CA ASP A 60 -35.62 -11.67 -22.98
C ASP A 60 -34.58 -12.43 -23.84
N GLU A 61 -34.26 -13.65 -23.37
CA GLU A 61 -33.72 -14.83 -24.08
C GLU A 61 -32.28 -15.33 -23.76
N THR A 62 -32.24 -16.31 -22.86
CA THR A 62 -31.64 -17.68 -22.98
C THR A 62 -30.18 -17.90 -23.46
N ILE A 63 -29.46 -18.75 -22.69
CA ILE A 63 -28.47 -19.79 -23.08
C ILE A 63 -27.00 -19.64 -22.56
N GLN A 64 -26.62 -20.71 -21.84
CA GLN A 64 -25.30 -21.34 -21.58
C GLN A 64 -24.24 -20.67 -20.68
N GLY A 65 -23.99 -21.36 -19.57
CA GLY A 65 -22.84 -21.17 -18.71
C GLY A 65 -21.52 -21.45 -19.41
N SER A 66 -20.56 -20.57 -19.12
CA SER A 66 -19.14 -20.78 -19.37
C SER A 66 -18.41 -20.21 -18.15
N GLU A 67 -17.80 -21.09 -17.37
CA GLU A 67 -16.92 -20.74 -16.25
C GLU A 67 -15.77 -19.89 -16.79
N ARG A 68 -15.84 -18.57 -16.57
CA ARG A 68 -14.69 -17.69 -16.76
C ARG A 68 -13.80 -17.83 -15.54
N ARG A 69 -12.68 -18.51 -15.72
CA ARG A 69 -11.49 -18.41 -14.86
C ARG A 69 -11.17 -16.93 -14.63
N PRO A 70 -10.83 -16.48 -13.42
CA PRO A 70 -10.30 -15.14 -13.25
C PRO A 70 -8.91 -15.12 -13.88
N ASP A 71 -8.84 -14.42 -15.01
CA ASP A 71 -7.60 -14.05 -15.66
C ASP A 71 -6.86 -13.09 -14.71
N THR A 72 -5.80 -13.58 -14.09
CA THR A 72 -4.87 -12.82 -13.27
C THR A 72 -4.05 -11.92 -14.20
N THR A 73 -4.68 -10.94 -14.81
CA THR A 73 -3.99 -9.96 -15.65
C THR A 73 -3.31 -8.93 -14.76
N ASN A 74 -2.07 -9.28 -14.42
CA ASN A 74 -0.92 -8.42 -14.19
C ASN A 74 -1.21 -6.91 -14.21
N ASN A 75 -1.12 -6.28 -13.04
CA ASN A 75 -0.83 -4.86 -12.96
C ASN A 75 0.47 -4.66 -12.17
N CYS A 76 1.57 -5.01 -12.83
CA CYS A 76 2.91 -4.50 -12.56
C CYS A 76 3.41 -3.89 -13.88
N GLU A 77 2.66 -2.91 -14.37
CA GLU A 77 3.02 -2.16 -15.58
C GLU A 77 4.37 -1.47 -15.34
N GLU A 78 5.34 -1.82 -16.18
CA GLU A 78 6.63 -1.15 -16.37
C GLU A 78 7.76 -1.46 -15.35
N SER A 79 7.92 -2.71 -14.93
CA SER A 79 9.23 -3.17 -14.43
C SER A 79 9.94 -4.00 -15.50
N PRO A 80 11.20 -3.69 -15.87
CA PRO A 80 11.95 -4.48 -16.84
C PRO A 80 12.07 -5.93 -16.37
N LYS A 81 12.10 -6.90 -17.30
CA LYS A 81 12.33 -8.30 -16.93
C LYS A 81 13.70 -8.42 -16.25
N PRO A 82 13.81 -9.07 -15.08
CA PRO A 82 15.09 -9.22 -14.40
C PRO A 82 16.03 -10.11 -15.23
N THR A 83 17.33 -9.85 -15.15
CA THR A 83 18.32 -10.80 -15.66
C THR A 83 18.49 -11.95 -14.68
N LEU A 84 19.03 -13.08 -15.14
CA LEU A 84 19.32 -14.23 -14.26
C LEU A 84 20.29 -13.84 -13.12
N GLU A 85 21.32 -13.05 -13.42
CA GLU A 85 22.28 -12.58 -12.42
C GLU A 85 21.61 -11.68 -11.39
N GLU A 86 20.76 -10.75 -11.84
CA GLU A 86 19.99 -9.88 -10.96
C GLU A 86 19.07 -10.70 -10.05
N ALA A 87 18.30 -11.64 -10.61
CA ALA A 87 17.41 -12.49 -9.86
C ALA A 87 18.17 -13.31 -8.80
N ARG A 88 19.28 -13.95 -9.16
CA ARG A 88 20.15 -14.68 -8.21
C ARG A 88 20.69 -13.79 -7.09
N SER A 89 20.91 -12.51 -7.38
CA SER A 89 21.41 -11.56 -6.37
C SER A 89 20.40 -11.29 -5.26
N TRP A 90 19.09 -11.50 -5.52
CA TRP A 90 18.02 -11.22 -4.57
C TRP A 90 18.04 -12.14 -3.36
N SER A 91 18.46 -13.40 -3.50
CA SER A 91 18.56 -14.33 -2.37
C SER A 91 19.79 -14.07 -1.48
N VAL A 92 20.77 -13.30 -1.97
CA VAL A 92 21.99 -12.98 -1.21
C VAL A 92 21.69 -11.99 -0.10
N SER A 93 20.86 -10.98 -0.34
CA SER A 93 20.40 -10.07 0.71
C SER A 93 19.10 -9.35 0.34
N PHE A 94 18.29 -9.08 1.37
CA PHE A 94 17.07 -8.30 1.21
C PHE A 94 17.31 -6.91 0.63
N GLU A 95 18.46 -6.30 0.96
CA GLU A 95 18.85 -5.01 0.40
C GLU A 95 19.01 -5.06 -1.14
N LYS A 96 19.61 -6.14 -1.68
CA LYS A 96 19.75 -6.31 -3.14
C LYS A 96 18.38 -6.46 -3.82
N LEU A 97 17.49 -7.25 -3.21
CA LEU A 97 16.11 -7.38 -3.66
C LEU A 97 15.39 -6.01 -3.68
N MET A 98 15.51 -5.24 -2.59
CA MET A 98 14.81 -3.96 -2.43
C MET A 98 15.40 -2.83 -3.30
N LYS A 99 16.66 -2.93 -3.73
CA LYS A 99 17.25 -1.99 -4.71
C LYS A 99 16.77 -2.24 -6.14
N SER A 100 16.47 -3.49 -6.49
CA SER A 100 15.98 -3.88 -7.82
C SER A 100 14.50 -3.51 -8.00
N ALA A 101 14.17 -2.81 -9.09
CA ALA A 101 12.76 -2.52 -9.40
C ALA A 101 11.96 -3.81 -9.69
N SER A 102 12.56 -4.73 -10.45
CA SER A 102 11.99 -6.04 -10.78
C SER A 102 11.89 -6.91 -9.53
N GLY A 103 12.89 -6.88 -8.65
CA GLY A 103 12.88 -7.55 -7.35
C GLY A 103 11.75 -7.07 -6.46
N ARG A 104 11.58 -5.75 -6.33
CA ARG A 104 10.44 -5.13 -5.63
C ARG A 104 9.09 -5.56 -6.23
N CYS A 105 8.97 -5.61 -7.56
CA CYS A 105 7.75 -6.08 -8.22
C CYS A 105 7.44 -7.55 -7.90
N CYS A 106 8.42 -8.44 -8.07
CA CYS A 106 8.28 -9.87 -7.77
C CYS A 106 7.95 -10.11 -6.30
N PHE A 107 8.65 -9.43 -5.39
CA PHE A 107 8.41 -9.55 -3.96
C PHE A 107 7.03 -9.03 -3.56
N ARG A 108 6.57 -7.90 -4.12
CA ARG A 108 5.20 -7.42 -3.90
C ARG A 108 4.15 -8.43 -4.39
N GLN A 109 4.39 -9.06 -5.52
CA GLN A 109 3.49 -10.09 -6.04
C GLN A 109 3.41 -11.31 -5.11
N TYR A 110 4.54 -11.70 -4.50
CA TYR A 110 4.56 -12.70 -3.45
C TYR A 110 3.81 -12.25 -2.18
N LEU A 111 4.03 -11.02 -1.72
CA LEU A 111 3.32 -10.51 -0.54
C LEU A 111 1.79 -10.47 -0.73
N ARG A 112 1.30 -10.31 -1.97
CA ARG A 112 -0.14 -10.45 -2.29
C ARG A 112 -0.68 -11.84 -1.99
N THR A 113 0.09 -12.89 -2.28
CA THR A 113 -0.34 -14.27 -2.01
C THR A 113 -0.37 -14.56 -0.50
N GLU A 114 0.40 -13.81 0.28
CA GLU A 114 0.41 -13.85 1.75
C GLU A 114 -0.47 -12.78 2.41
N PHE A 115 -1.28 -12.03 1.65
CA PHE A 115 -2.12 -10.94 2.16
C PHE A 115 -1.35 -9.91 3.02
N SER A 116 -0.13 -9.56 2.61
CA SER A 116 0.78 -8.66 3.34
C SER A 116 1.43 -7.60 2.45
N GLU A 117 0.84 -7.32 1.28
CA GLU A 117 1.38 -6.38 0.29
C GLU A 117 1.39 -4.91 0.76
N GLU A 118 0.56 -4.56 1.74
CA GLU A 118 0.50 -3.23 2.35
C GLU A 118 1.85 -2.79 2.93
N ASN A 119 2.65 -3.74 3.43
CA ASN A 119 3.99 -3.47 3.96
C ASN A 119 4.91 -2.90 2.87
N MET A 120 4.85 -3.48 1.67
CA MET A 120 5.66 -3.02 0.54
C MET A 120 5.13 -1.72 -0.06
N MET A 121 3.80 -1.57 -0.12
CA MET A 121 3.18 -0.32 -0.58
C MET A 121 3.51 0.86 0.32
N PHE A 122 3.44 0.66 1.65
CA PHE A 122 3.83 1.67 2.63
C PHE A 122 5.31 2.04 2.47
N TRP A 123 6.20 1.03 2.39
CA TRP A 123 7.63 1.28 2.23
C TRP A 123 7.94 2.11 0.98
N LEU A 124 7.30 1.78 -0.16
CA LEU A 124 7.44 2.53 -1.41
C LEU A 124 6.90 3.97 -1.30
N ALA A 125 5.77 4.17 -0.62
CA ALA A 125 5.20 5.49 -0.42
C ALA A 125 6.13 6.38 0.42
N CYS A 126 6.80 5.82 1.43
CA CYS A 126 7.84 6.52 2.19
C CYS A 126 9.06 6.89 1.33
N GLU A 127 9.53 6.00 0.43
CA GLU A 127 10.62 6.33 -0.50
C GLU A 127 10.26 7.48 -1.44
N GLU A 128 9.02 7.52 -1.94
CA GLU A 128 8.54 8.61 -2.79
C GLU A 128 8.34 9.92 -2.01
N LEU A 129 7.95 9.84 -0.73
CA LEU A 129 7.87 11.02 0.14
C LEU A 129 9.26 11.64 0.38
N LYS A 130 10.29 10.81 0.59
CA LYS A 130 11.67 11.28 0.84
C LYS A 130 12.29 12.07 -0.31
N LYS A 131 11.82 11.83 -1.54
CA LYS A 131 12.27 12.56 -2.74
C LYS A 131 11.61 13.92 -2.88
N GLU A 132 10.53 14.17 -2.14
CA GLU A 132 9.77 15.42 -2.22
C GLU A 132 10.45 16.54 -1.42
N THR A 133 10.52 17.72 -2.01
CA THR A 133 11.12 18.92 -1.36
C THR A 133 10.10 20.05 -1.22
N ASN A 134 9.00 20.01 -1.98
CA ASN A 134 7.94 20.99 -1.86
C ASN A 134 7.11 20.72 -0.60
N LYS A 135 7.19 21.65 0.37
CA LYS A 135 6.49 21.54 1.66
C LYS A 135 5.00 21.22 1.55
N THR A 136 4.29 21.86 0.62
CA THR A 136 2.85 21.64 0.42
C THR A 136 2.57 20.21 -0.06
N VAL A 137 3.41 19.69 -0.95
CA VAL A 137 3.29 18.32 -1.47
C VAL A 137 3.70 17.30 -0.41
N VAL A 138 4.71 17.60 0.40
CA VAL A 138 5.09 16.79 1.57
C VAL A 138 3.91 16.67 2.54
N GLU A 139 3.29 17.78 2.93
CA GLU A 139 2.14 17.79 3.84
C GLU A 139 0.98 16.94 3.28
N GLU A 140 0.66 17.08 1.99
CA GLU A 140 -0.38 16.30 1.33
C GLU A 140 -0.04 14.80 1.29
N LYS A 141 1.18 14.44 0.85
CA LYS A 141 1.64 13.05 0.81
C LYS A 141 1.66 12.41 2.20
N VAL A 142 2.13 13.14 3.21
CA VAL A 142 2.15 12.63 4.59
C VAL A 142 0.73 12.34 5.09
N ARG A 143 -0.22 13.25 4.85
CA ARG A 143 -1.62 13.02 5.19
C ARG A 143 -2.19 11.80 4.46
N GLN A 144 -1.87 11.63 3.18
CA GLN A 144 -2.33 10.48 2.41
C GLN A 144 -1.75 9.16 2.94
N ILE A 145 -0.43 9.11 3.18
CA ILE A 145 0.24 7.93 3.75
C ILE A 145 -0.32 7.58 5.13
N TYR A 146 -0.61 8.59 5.96
CA TYR A 146 -1.22 8.38 7.27
C TYR A 146 -2.59 7.70 7.14
N GLU A 147 -3.48 8.24 6.31
CA GLU A 147 -4.82 7.66 6.12
C GLU A 147 -4.77 6.27 5.50
N ASP A 148 -3.86 6.03 4.55
CA ASP A 148 -3.78 4.76 3.84
C ASP A 148 -3.11 3.66 4.65
N PHE A 149 -2.11 3.95 5.48
CA PHE A 149 -1.27 2.90 6.09
C PHE A 149 -1.18 2.97 7.61
N ILE A 150 -1.39 4.14 8.21
CA ILE A 150 -1.24 4.32 9.65
C ILE A 150 -2.59 4.27 10.36
N SER A 151 -3.62 4.90 9.80
CA SER A 151 -4.95 4.99 10.41
C SER A 151 -5.49 3.61 10.80
N ILE A 152 -5.99 3.48 12.04
CA ILE A 152 -6.63 2.24 12.54
C ILE A 152 -7.93 1.88 11.80
N LEU A 153 -8.43 2.79 10.98
CA LEU A 153 -9.61 2.59 10.14
C LEU A 153 -9.22 2.18 8.71
N SER A 154 -7.92 2.19 8.39
CA SER A 154 -7.47 1.82 7.05
C SER A 154 -7.58 0.31 6.84
N PRO A 155 -8.10 -0.13 5.67
CA PRO A 155 -8.01 -1.53 5.27
C PRO A 155 -6.58 -1.98 4.94
N LYS A 156 -5.63 -1.05 4.80
CA LYS A 156 -4.20 -1.31 4.52
C LYS A 156 -3.31 -0.90 5.70
N GLU A 157 -3.86 -0.89 6.91
CA GLU A 157 -3.10 -0.57 8.12
C GLU A 157 -1.89 -1.49 8.27
N VAL A 158 -0.69 -0.91 8.38
CA VAL A 158 0.53 -1.66 8.68
C VAL A 158 0.67 -1.92 10.18
N SER A 159 1.23 -3.08 10.53
CA SER A 159 1.46 -3.43 11.94
C SER A 159 2.68 -2.70 12.49
N LEU A 160 2.45 -1.69 13.32
CA LEU A 160 3.50 -0.90 13.98
C LEU A 160 3.44 -1.04 15.50
N ASP A 161 4.61 -0.88 16.14
CA ASP A 161 4.67 -0.76 17.60
C ASP A 161 3.97 0.53 18.06
N SER A 162 3.35 0.48 19.25
CA SER A 162 2.61 1.62 19.80
C SER A 162 3.47 2.87 19.92
N HIS A 163 4.74 2.71 20.31
CA HIS A 163 5.67 3.85 20.44
C HIS A 163 5.92 4.54 19.10
N VAL A 164 6.10 3.77 18.01
CA VAL A 164 6.33 4.31 16.67
C VAL A 164 5.09 5.07 16.19
N ARG A 165 3.90 4.51 16.42
CA ARG A 165 2.62 5.17 16.13
C ARG A 165 2.45 6.47 16.91
N ASP A 166 2.83 6.50 18.19
CA ASP A 166 2.77 7.71 19.02
C ASP A 166 3.71 8.80 18.50
N VAL A 167 4.92 8.44 18.04
CA VAL A 167 5.87 9.37 17.42
C VAL A 167 5.26 9.96 16.14
N ILE A 168 4.70 9.14 15.26
CA ILE A 168 4.03 9.61 14.03
C ILE A 168 2.91 10.60 14.39
N ASN A 169 2.02 10.23 15.32
CA ASN A 169 0.89 11.08 15.70
C ASN A 169 1.33 12.46 16.21
N ARG A 170 2.47 12.56 16.91
CA ARG A 170 3.04 13.85 17.31
C ARG A 170 3.61 14.63 16.11
N ASN A 171 4.29 13.94 15.21
CA ASN A 171 4.90 14.55 14.02
C ASN A 171 3.86 15.04 13.01
N MET A 172 2.62 14.55 13.06
CA MET A 172 1.52 15.06 12.22
C MET A 172 1.17 16.54 12.47
N LEU A 173 1.65 17.15 13.57
CA LEU A 173 1.49 18.58 13.82
C LEU A 173 2.35 19.45 12.89
N GLU A 174 3.53 18.96 12.52
CA GLU A 174 4.46 19.60 11.58
C GLU A 174 5.12 18.50 10.73
N PRO A 175 4.40 17.99 9.71
CA PRO A 175 4.87 16.85 8.95
C PRO A 175 6.05 17.23 8.05
N THR A 176 7.01 16.32 7.97
CA THR A 176 8.20 16.43 7.12
C THR A 176 8.33 15.22 6.21
N SER A 177 9.27 15.25 5.26
CA SER A 177 9.63 14.10 4.43
C SER A 177 10.15 12.89 5.24
N HIS A 178 10.49 13.11 6.52
CA HIS A 178 11.03 12.12 7.46
C HIS A 178 10.01 11.66 8.51
N THR A 179 8.73 12.06 8.39
CA THR A 179 7.67 11.75 9.37
C THR A 179 7.56 10.25 9.69
N PHE A 180 7.88 9.39 8.73
CA PHE A 180 7.69 7.94 8.81
C PHE A 180 8.99 7.13 8.88
N ASP A 181 10.16 7.74 9.11
CA ASP A 181 11.45 7.02 9.03
C ASP A 181 11.52 5.79 9.95
N ASP A 182 11.10 5.94 11.21
CA ASP A 182 11.09 4.83 12.17
C ASP A 182 10.10 3.73 11.78
N ALA A 183 8.91 4.10 11.30
CA ALA A 183 7.92 3.13 10.83
C ALA A 183 8.36 2.42 9.56
N GLN A 184 8.93 3.14 8.61
CA GLN A 184 9.46 2.55 7.38
C GLN A 184 10.56 1.54 7.70
N GLN A 185 11.45 1.86 8.65
CA GLN A 185 12.50 0.95 9.10
C GLN A 185 11.92 -0.29 9.80
N GLN A 186 10.90 -0.11 10.65
CA GLN A 186 10.20 -1.23 11.29
C GLN A 186 9.57 -2.17 10.26
N ILE A 187 8.84 -1.64 9.28
CA ILE A 187 8.19 -2.45 8.23
C ILE A 187 9.22 -3.11 7.31
N TYR A 188 10.33 -2.42 7.00
CA TYR A 188 11.45 -3.02 6.28
C TYR A 188 12.01 -4.24 7.04
N THR A 189 12.25 -4.10 8.35
CA THR A 189 12.76 -5.19 9.18
C THR A 189 11.73 -6.32 9.34
N LEU A 190 10.44 -6.00 9.42
CA LEU A 190 9.36 -6.99 9.42
C LEU A 190 9.42 -7.86 8.16
N MET A 191 9.40 -7.23 6.97
CA MET A 191 9.49 -7.93 5.69
C MET A 191 10.80 -8.73 5.58
N GLN A 192 11.92 -8.16 6.00
CA GLN A 192 13.24 -8.80 5.95
C GLN A 192 13.32 -10.07 6.80
N ARG A 193 12.69 -10.07 7.97
CA ARG A 193 12.80 -11.18 8.94
C ARG A 193 11.75 -12.25 8.76
N ASP A 194 10.61 -11.90 8.17
CA ASP A 194 9.45 -12.78 8.08
C ASP A 194 9.19 -13.23 6.62
N SER A 195 8.71 -12.32 5.77
CA SER A 195 8.29 -12.64 4.40
C SER A 195 9.45 -12.94 3.45
N TYR A 196 10.59 -12.25 3.59
CA TYR A 196 11.72 -12.38 2.67
C TYR A 196 12.34 -13.79 2.68
N PRO A 197 12.65 -14.43 3.84
CA PRO A 197 13.14 -15.80 3.86
C PRO A 197 12.17 -16.79 3.22
N ARG A 198 10.85 -16.57 3.36
CA ARG A 198 9.85 -17.42 2.70
C ARG A 198 9.82 -17.18 1.19
N PHE A 199 9.85 -15.92 0.75
CA PHE A 199 9.95 -15.56 -0.67
C PHE A 199 11.15 -16.22 -1.36
N THR A 200 12.34 -16.16 -0.79
CA THR A 200 13.54 -16.75 -1.40
C THR A 200 13.52 -18.27 -1.46
N ASN A 201 12.62 -18.92 -0.72
CA ASN A 201 12.40 -20.36 -0.73
C ASN A 201 11.06 -20.75 -1.40
N SER A 202 10.34 -19.78 -1.96
CA SER A 202 9.04 -19.98 -2.59
C SER A 202 9.16 -20.64 -3.95
N THR A 203 8.13 -21.38 -4.34
CA THR A 203 8.03 -21.98 -5.68
C THR A 203 8.04 -20.91 -6.77
N GLU A 204 7.38 -19.79 -6.53
CA GLU A 204 7.28 -18.66 -7.45
C GLU A 204 8.65 -18.06 -7.79
N TYR A 205 9.55 -17.97 -6.80
CA TYR A 205 10.91 -17.49 -7.01
C TYR A 205 11.80 -18.55 -7.69
N MET A 206 11.66 -19.83 -7.34
CA MET A 206 12.42 -20.91 -7.99
C MET A 206 12.03 -21.09 -9.46
N ASP A 207 10.73 -21.05 -9.76
CA ASP A 207 10.19 -21.13 -11.12
C ASP A 207 10.67 -19.93 -11.96
N LEU A 208 10.74 -18.74 -11.37
CA LEU A 208 11.32 -17.56 -12.02
C LEU A 208 12.79 -17.82 -12.40
N LEU A 209 13.62 -18.30 -11.46
CA LEU A 209 15.03 -18.59 -11.74
C LEU A 209 15.18 -19.63 -12.86
N GLU A 210 14.42 -20.72 -12.80
CA GLU A 210 14.46 -21.77 -13.83
C GLU A 210 14.03 -21.22 -15.21
N SER A 211 13.01 -20.35 -15.25
CA SER A 211 12.56 -19.72 -16.49
C SER A 211 13.64 -18.82 -17.11
N LEU A 212 14.44 -18.14 -16.28
CA LEU A 212 15.53 -17.27 -16.71
C LEU A 212 16.76 -18.08 -17.15
N GLU A 213 17.00 -19.25 -16.57
CA GLU A 213 18.08 -20.17 -16.97
C GLU A 213 17.82 -20.83 -18.33
N LYS A 214 16.56 -21.11 -18.65
CA LYS A 214 16.16 -21.73 -19.92
C LYS A 214 15.99 -20.74 -21.06
N ALA A 215 15.93 -19.43 -20.77
CA ALA A 215 15.86 -18.41 -21.79
C ALA A 215 17.21 -18.38 -22.55
N PRO A 216 17.24 -18.66 -23.87
CA PRO A 216 18.48 -18.51 -24.62
C PRO A 216 18.93 -17.05 -24.54
N GLU A 217 20.21 -16.83 -24.23
CA GLU A 217 20.78 -15.48 -24.30
C GLU A 217 20.59 -14.93 -25.73
N PRO A 218 20.16 -13.66 -25.88
CA PRO A 218 19.89 -13.05 -27.17
C PRO A 218 21.13 -12.91 -28.06
#